data_AF-A0A6L4ZH18-F1
#
_entry.id   AF-A0A6L4ZH18-F1
#
_cell.length_a   1.000
_cell.length_b   1.000
_cell.length_c   1.000
_cell.angle_alpha   90.00
_cell.angle_beta   90.00
_cell.angle_gamma   90.00
#
_symmetry.space_group_name_H-M   'P 1'
#
loop_
_entity.id
_entity.type
_entity.pdbx_description
1 polymer ?
#
loop_
_entity_poly.entity_id
_entity_poly.type
_entity_poly.pdbx_seq_one_letter_code
_entity_poly.pdbx_strand_id
1 'polypeptide(L)'
;MPEIKLKTERLPTRCEVCHQADLFDAINNHCQRCSNLILHYQSHDQSILTRPISLLRYCQPFLRDFGLDIGQFCSITLMLFLSLIGSIIGSLIASLASELLFINIYKIMPLAISLGAMIGFLSLMLVARLVIRKTNIKLAPFIDLKIEILIKNSARKN
;
A
#
# COMPACT_ATOMS: atom_id res chain seq x y z
N MET A 1 21.39 41.75 -11.75
CA MET A 1 20.86 40.81 -10.73
C MET A 1 19.59 41.43 -10.18
N PRO A 2 18.42 40.77 -10.28
CA PRO A 2 17.17 41.34 -9.78
C PRO A 2 17.20 41.44 -8.26
N GLU A 3 16.92 42.63 -7.71
CA GLU A 3 16.76 42.86 -6.28
C GLU A 3 15.51 42.14 -5.76
N ILE A 4 15.72 41.19 -4.84
CA ILE A 4 14.62 40.49 -4.17
C ILE A 4 14.03 41.43 -3.12
N LYS A 5 12.82 41.95 -3.40
CA LYS A 5 12.06 42.75 -2.43
C LYS A 5 11.38 41.83 -1.43
N LEU A 6 11.97 41.69 -0.25
CA LEU A 6 11.34 40.99 0.88
C LEU A 6 10.19 41.85 1.41
N LYS A 7 8.95 41.36 1.29
CA LYS A 7 7.80 41.95 1.98
C LYS A 7 7.75 41.37 3.40
N THR A 8 7.86 42.23 4.40
CA THR A 8 7.64 41.86 5.79
C THR A 8 6.14 41.77 6.04
N GLU A 9 5.63 40.57 6.29
CA GLU A 9 4.25 40.37 6.70
C GLU A 9 4.08 40.72 8.18
N ARG A 10 2.89 41.23 8.54
CA ARG A 10 2.54 41.50 9.93
C ARG A 10 2.02 40.22 10.58
N LEU A 11 2.29 40.07 11.87
CA LEU A 11 1.72 38.97 12.66
C LEU A 11 0.18 39.02 12.63
N PRO A 12 -0.48 37.85 12.66
CA PRO A 12 -1.93 37.77 12.71
C PRO A 12 -2.46 38.45 13.98
N THR A 13 -3.56 39.18 13.86
CA THR A 13 -4.18 39.89 14.99
C THR A 13 -5.38 39.15 15.60
N ARG A 14 -5.77 38.02 14.99
CA ARG A 14 -6.93 37.21 15.40
C ARG A 14 -6.67 35.74 15.10
N CYS A 15 -7.30 34.87 15.88
CA CYS A 15 -7.24 33.43 15.65
C CYS A 15 -7.92 33.04 14.33
N GLU A 16 -7.32 32.16 13.54
CA GLU A 16 -7.90 31.67 12.27
C GLU A 16 -9.12 30.75 12.47
N VAL A 17 -9.27 30.16 13.65
CA VAL A 17 -10.34 29.20 13.94
C VAL A 17 -11.60 29.90 14.45
N CYS A 18 -11.46 30.80 15.43
CA CYS A 18 -12.61 31.48 16.05
C CYS A 18 -12.77 32.95 15.62
N HIS A 19 -11.80 33.51 14.89
CA HIS A 19 -11.75 34.90 14.44
C HIS A 19 -11.80 35.97 15.55
N GLN A 20 -11.49 35.59 16.80
CA GLN A 20 -11.42 36.52 17.94
C GLN A 20 -9.97 36.91 18.27
N ALA A 21 -9.81 38.10 18.85
CA ALA A 21 -8.50 38.67 19.21
C ALA A 21 -8.24 38.71 20.72
N ASP A 22 -9.27 38.56 21.55
CA ASP A 22 -9.26 38.69 23.02
C ASP A 22 -8.37 37.67 23.72
N LEU A 23 -8.17 36.48 23.13
CA LEU A 23 -7.43 35.36 23.71
C LEU A 23 -6.49 34.68 22.70
N PHE A 24 -5.98 35.45 21.73
CA PHE A 24 -5.06 34.96 20.70
C PHE A 24 -3.63 35.47 20.94
N ASP A 25 -2.70 34.54 21.08
CA ASP A 25 -1.27 34.81 21.16
C ASP A 25 -0.64 34.67 19.77
N ALA A 26 -0.34 35.81 19.16
CA ALA A 26 0.24 35.89 17.81
C ALA A 26 1.70 35.41 17.73
N ILE A 27 2.42 35.36 18.86
CA ILE A 27 3.81 34.87 18.90
C ILE A 27 3.82 33.35 18.79
N ASN A 28 2.91 32.69 19.51
CA ASN A 28 2.81 31.23 19.55
C ASN A 28 1.73 30.67 18.59
N ASN A 29 1.05 31.54 17.83
CA ASN A 29 -0.11 31.20 17.01
C ASN A 29 -1.14 30.33 17.77
N HIS A 30 -1.42 30.70 19.02
CA HIS A 30 -2.21 29.90 19.95
C HIS A 30 -3.44 30.66 20.43
N CYS A 31 -4.60 30.01 20.44
CA CYS A 31 -5.82 30.58 21.01
C CYS A 31 -6.32 29.72 22.17
N GLN A 32 -6.42 30.31 23.36
CA GLN A 32 -6.87 29.62 24.58
C GLN A 32 -8.33 29.13 24.47
N ARG A 33 -9.14 29.80 23.65
CA ARG A 33 -10.52 29.38 23.40
C ARG A 33 -10.58 28.13 22.52
N CYS A 34 -9.68 28.02 21.54
CA CYS A 34 -9.60 26.90 20.61
C CYS A 34 -8.82 25.71 21.16
N SER A 35 -7.90 25.91 22.11
CA SER A 35 -7.15 24.82 22.75
C SER A 35 -8.07 23.81 23.42
N ASN A 36 -9.20 24.26 23.99
CA ASN A 36 -10.18 23.40 24.64
C ASN A 36 -11.04 22.60 23.63
N LEU A 37 -11.24 23.11 22.40
CA LEU A 37 -11.99 22.41 21.35
C LEU A 37 -11.19 21.20 20.80
N ILE A 38 -9.87 21.31 20.71
CA ILE A 38 -9.01 20.25 20.16
C ILE A 38 -9.02 19.01 21.07
N LEU A 39 -9.09 19.20 22.39
CA LEU A 39 -9.13 18.09 23.35
C LEU A 39 -10.42 17.24 23.24
N HIS A 40 -11.53 17.83 22.80
CA HIS A 40 -12.78 17.10 22.62
C HIS A 40 -12.84 16.29 21.32
N TYR A 41 -12.09 16.68 20.29
CA TYR A 41 -12.10 15.96 19.02
C TYR A 41 -11.26 14.66 19.07
N GLN A 42 -10.23 14.63 19.91
CA GLN A 42 -9.35 13.46 20.03
C GLN A 42 -10.00 12.27 20.74
N SER A 43 -11.06 12.47 21.53
CA SER A 43 -11.72 11.39 22.26
C SER A 43 -12.91 10.77 21.53
N HIS A 44 -13.45 11.44 20.49
CA HIS A 44 -14.69 10.99 19.84
C HIS A 44 -14.48 10.22 18.53
N ASP A 45 -13.28 10.24 17.94
CA ASP A 45 -13.03 9.66 16.60
C ASP A 45 -12.30 8.30 16.61
N GLN A 46 -12.09 7.69 17.78
CA GLN A 46 -11.47 6.36 17.88
C GLN A 46 -12.48 5.19 17.96
N SER A 47 -13.79 5.46 18.04
CA SER A 47 -14.79 4.40 18.27
C SER A 47 -15.54 3.92 17.04
N ILE A 48 -15.48 4.61 15.89
CA ILE A 48 -16.35 4.28 14.73
C ILE A 48 -15.62 3.54 13.60
N LEU A 49 -14.29 3.49 13.58
CA LEU A 49 -13.53 2.78 12.52
C LEU A 49 -12.53 1.74 13.02
N THR A 50 -12.85 1.04 14.11
CA THR A 50 -12.10 -0.15 14.53
C THR A 50 -13.02 -1.31 14.84
N ARG A 51 -13.08 -2.26 13.91
CA ARG A 51 -12.97 -3.73 14.12
C ARG A 51 -13.24 -4.41 12.77
N PRO A 52 -12.17 -4.73 12.02
CA PRO A 52 -11.41 -5.97 12.29
C PRO A 52 -9.87 -5.81 12.25
N ILE A 53 -9.33 -4.60 12.43
CA ILE A 53 -7.88 -4.32 12.25
C ILE A 53 -6.99 -4.94 13.35
N SER A 54 -7.56 -5.41 14.47
CA SER A 54 -6.78 -6.00 15.57
C SER A 54 -6.03 -7.28 15.18
N LEU A 55 -6.57 -8.08 14.24
CA LEU A 55 -5.88 -9.28 13.74
C LEU A 55 -4.72 -8.94 12.80
N LEU A 56 -4.84 -7.88 12.00
CA LEU A 56 -3.80 -7.45 11.07
C LEU A 56 -2.54 -6.93 11.76
N ARG A 57 -2.67 -6.37 12.96
CA ARG A 57 -1.53 -5.87 13.74
C ARG A 57 -0.68 -7.01 14.33
N TYR A 58 -1.25 -8.21 14.51
CA TYR A 58 -0.52 -9.37 15.03
C TYR A 58 0.43 -10.00 13.98
N CYS A 59 0.09 -9.93 12.69
CA CYS A 59 0.92 -10.47 11.61
C CYS A 59 1.99 -9.50 11.08
N GLN A 60 1.95 -8.23 11.50
CA GLN A 60 2.86 -7.19 11.01
C GLN A 60 4.36 -7.47 11.27
N PRO A 61 4.82 -7.97 12.44
CA PRO A 61 6.24 -8.25 12.63
C PRO A 61 6.74 -9.38 11.72
N PHE A 62 5.96 -10.45 11.57
CA PHE A 62 6.31 -11.58 10.71
C PHE A 62 6.43 -11.16 9.23
N LEU A 63 5.49 -10.34 8.72
CA LEU A 63 5.54 -9.84 7.34
C LEU A 63 6.73 -8.91 7.07
N ARG A 64 7.16 -8.16 8.08
CA ARG A 64 8.29 -7.24 7.99
C ARG A 64 9.61 -7.97 7.79
N ASP A 65 9.79 -9.13 8.41
CA ASP A 65 11.00 -9.94 8.27
C ASP A 65 11.19 -10.47 6.84
N PHE A 66 10.10 -10.65 6.09
CA PHE A 66 10.13 -11.04 4.68
C PHE A 66 10.13 -9.86 3.70
N GLY A 67 10.07 -8.61 4.19
CA GLY A 67 10.03 -7.41 3.35
C GLY A 67 8.79 -7.33 2.44
N LEU A 68 7.72 -8.04 2.78
CA LEU A 68 6.49 -8.10 2.00
C LEU A 68 5.46 -7.09 2.53
N ASP A 69 4.97 -6.24 1.64
CA ASP A 69 3.82 -5.39 1.96
C ASP A 69 2.58 -6.28 2.19
N ILE A 70 1.70 -5.90 3.14
CA ILE A 70 0.45 -6.62 3.45
C ILE A 70 -0.38 -6.89 2.17
N GLY A 71 -0.38 -5.94 1.23
CA GLY A 71 -1.06 -6.10 -0.06
C GLY A 71 -0.45 -7.20 -0.93
N GLN A 72 0.87 -7.38 -0.90
CA GLN A 72 1.55 -8.46 -1.64
C GLN A 72 1.24 -9.81 -1.01
N PHE A 73 1.26 -9.92 0.32
CA PHE A 73 0.91 -11.15 1.01
C PHE A 73 -0.53 -11.59 0.74
N CYS A 74 -1.48 -10.65 0.77
CA CYS A 74 -2.88 -10.93 0.45
C CYS A 74 -3.04 -11.37 -1.00
N SER A 75 -2.36 -10.70 -1.94
CA SER A 75 -2.40 -11.07 -3.36
C SER A 75 -1.80 -12.45 -3.62
N ILE A 76 -0.67 -12.80 -2.99
CA ILE A 76 -0.03 -14.11 -3.14
C ILE A 76 -0.94 -15.20 -2.55
N THR A 77 -1.45 -14.98 -1.33
CA THR A 77 -2.36 -15.92 -0.67
C THR A 77 -3.61 -16.16 -1.51
N LEU A 78 -4.20 -15.10 -2.08
CA LEU A 78 -5.37 -15.21 -2.96
C LEU A 78 -5.06 -15.98 -4.24
N MET A 79 -3.91 -15.74 -4.87
CA MET A 79 -3.48 -16.47 -6.07
C MET A 79 -3.28 -17.97 -5.78
N LEU A 80 -2.67 -18.31 -4.65
CA LEU A 80 -2.51 -19.71 -4.23
C LEU A 80 -3.86 -20.38 -4.00
N PHE A 81 -4.80 -19.67 -3.38
CA PHE A 81 -6.14 -20.18 -3.11
C PHE A 81 -6.92 -20.44 -4.41
N LEU A 82 -6.89 -19.49 -5.35
CA LEU A 82 -7.53 -19.65 -6.67
C LEU A 82 -6.90 -20.77 -7.49
N SER A 83 -5.57 -20.94 -7.41
CA SER A 83 -4.88 -22.06 -8.06
C SER A 83 -5.32 -23.41 -7.50
N LEU A 84 -5.50 -23.50 -6.17
CA LEU A 84 -5.95 -24.74 -5.52
C LEU A 84 -7.38 -25.09 -5.94
N ILE A 85 -8.28 -24.09 -5.94
CA ILE A 85 -9.67 -24.27 -6.40
C ILE A 85 -9.69 -24.71 -7.88
N GLY A 86 -8.90 -24.06 -8.74
CA GLY A 86 -8.82 -24.42 -10.15
C GLY A 86 -8.34 -25.86 -10.38
N SER A 87 -7.39 -26.34 -9.58
CA SER A 87 -6.92 -27.72 -9.63
C SER A 87 -8.01 -28.72 -9.22
N ILE A 88 -8.74 -28.44 -8.14
CA ILE A 88 -9.84 -29.30 -7.68
C ILE A 88 -10.95 -29.37 -8.73
N ILE A 89 -11.41 -28.22 -9.25
CA ILE A 89 -12.46 -28.17 -10.26
C ILE A 89 -12.00 -28.87 -11.56
N GLY A 90 -10.76 -28.64 -11.99
CA GLY A 90 -10.20 -29.29 -13.18
C GLY A 90 -10.17 -30.81 -13.04
N SER A 91 -9.79 -31.32 -11.87
CA SER A 91 -9.78 -32.75 -11.59
C SER A 91 -11.19 -33.37 -11.60
N LEU A 92 -12.19 -32.67 -11.04
CA LEU A 92 -13.59 -33.09 -11.05
C LEU A 92 -14.14 -33.17 -12.48
N ILE A 93 -13.91 -32.13 -13.28
CA ILE A 93 -14.33 -32.11 -14.69
C ILE A 93 -13.65 -33.23 -15.48
N ALA A 94 -12.36 -33.47 -15.26
CA ALA A 94 -11.64 -34.56 -15.92
C ALA A 94 -12.21 -35.94 -15.54
N SER A 95 -12.55 -36.14 -14.26
CA SER A 95 -13.19 -37.37 -13.78
C SER A 95 -14.58 -37.56 -14.42
N LEU A 96 -15.43 -36.53 -14.43
CA LEU A 96 -16.75 -36.55 -15.07
C LEU A 96 -16.66 -36.78 -16.59
N ALA A 97 -15.69 -36.16 -17.26
CA ALA A 97 -15.46 -36.32 -18.69
C ALA A 97 -14.94 -37.72 -19.04
N SER A 98 -14.13 -38.32 -18.16
CA SER A 98 -13.60 -39.68 -18.37
C SER A 98 -14.69 -40.73 -18.39
N GLU A 99 -15.79 -40.54 -17.66
CA GLU A 99 -16.95 -41.46 -17.70
C GLU A 99 -17.85 -41.24 -18.93
N LEU A 100 -17.96 -40.00 -19.44
CA LEU A 100 -18.86 -39.68 -20.56
C LEU A 100 -18.29 -39.99 -21.97
N LEU A 101 -16.97 -40.12 -22.12
CA LEU A 101 -16.32 -40.09 -23.44
C LEU A 101 -15.16 -41.10 -23.54
N PHE A 102 -15.41 -42.36 -23.18
CA PHE A 102 -14.38 -43.41 -23.10
C PHE A 102 -13.70 -43.80 -24.44
N ILE A 103 -14.09 -43.24 -25.60
CA ILE A 103 -13.55 -43.69 -26.90
C ILE A 103 -12.73 -42.61 -27.65
N ASN A 104 -12.91 -41.31 -27.37
CA ASN A 104 -12.22 -40.24 -28.15
C ASN A 104 -11.39 -39.22 -27.33
N ILE A 105 -11.52 -39.16 -26.00
CA ILE A 105 -10.85 -38.14 -25.18
C ILE A 105 -9.36 -38.39 -24.96
N TYR A 106 -8.89 -39.64 -24.94
CA TYR A 106 -7.49 -39.97 -24.61
C TYR A 106 -6.46 -39.30 -25.54
N LYS A 107 -6.86 -38.93 -26.77
CA LYS A 107 -6.02 -38.19 -27.71
C LYS A 107 -5.95 -36.67 -27.43
N ILE A 108 -6.97 -36.10 -26.81
CA ILE A 108 -7.11 -34.64 -26.63
C ILE A 108 -6.69 -34.20 -25.22
N MET A 109 -6.77 -35.10 -24.24
CA MET A 109 -6.41 -34.85 -22.84
C MET A 109 -4.98 -34.30 -22.62
N PRO A 110 -3.91 -34.85 -23.22
CA PRO A 110 -2.56 -34.29 -23.04
C PRO A 110 -2.42 -32.90 -23.66
N LEU A 111 -3.14 -32.62 -24.76
CA LEU A 111 -3.15 -31.31 -25.39
C LEU A 111 -3.78 -30.26 -24.46
N ALA A 112 -4.93 -30.58 -23.85
CA ALA A 112 -5.61 -29.68 -22.92
C ALA A 112 -4.77 -29.39 -21.66
N ILE A 113 -4.12 -30.40 -21.09
CA ILE A 113 -3.24 -30.24 -19.92
C ILE A 113 -2.03 -29.35 -20.28
N SER A 114 -1.42 -29.56 -21.45
CA SER A 114 -0.29 -28.75 -21.90
C SER A 114 -0.67 -27.28 -22.12
N LEU A 115 -1.82 -27.01 -22.73
CA LEU A 115 -2.37 -25.67 -22.93
C LEU A 115 -2.66 -24.96 -21.60
N GLY A 116 -3.29 -25.67 -20.65
CA GLY A 116 -3.56 -25.15 -19.32
C GLY A 116 -2.28 -24.77 -18.57
N ALA A 117 -1.27 -25.64 -18.59
CA ALA A 117 0.03 -25.36 -17.99
C ALA A 117 0.72 -24.15 -18.63
N MET A 118 0.65 -24.02 -19.96
CA MET A 118 1.27 -22.92 -20.70
C MET A 118 0.61 -21.57 -20.37
N ILE A 119 -0.73 -21.52 -20.30
CA ILE A 119 -1.48 -20.32 -19.93
C ILE A 119 -1.17 -19.91 -18.48
N GLY A 120 -1.10 -20.89 -17.56
CA GLY A 120 -0.70 -20.66 -16.17
C GLY A 120 0.69 -20.05 -16.06
N PHE A 121 1.66 -20.60 -16.80
CA PHE A 121 3.03 -20.10 -16.83
C PHE A 121 3.12 -18.67 -17.39
N LEU A 122 2.42 -18.38 -18.50
CA LEU A 122 2.37 -17.03 -19.08
C LEU A 122 1.75 -16.01 -18.12
N SER A 123 0.68 -16.39 -17.43
CA SER A 123 0.04 -15.55 -16.42
C SER A 123 0.98 -15.23 -15.26
N LEU A 124 1.71 -16.24 -14.76
CA LEU A 124 2.70 -16.06 -13.71
C LEU A 124 3.85 -15.13 -14.14
N MET A 125 4.37 -15.30 -15.36
CA MET A 125 5.42 -14.44 -15.91
C MET A 125 4.96 -12.97 -16.04
N LEU A 126 3.69 -12.75 -16.40
CA LEU A 126 3.12 -11.42 -16.54
C LEU A 126 2.99 -10.73 -15.17
N VAL A 127 2.50 -11.45 -14.16
CA VAL A 127 2.45 -10.97 -12.77
C VAL A 127 3.86 -10.67 -12.24
N ALA A 128 4.82 -11.56 -12.46
CA ALA A 128 6.21 -11.34 -12.05
C ALA A 128 6.79 -10.06 -12.67
N ARG A 129 6.56 -9.82 -13.97
CA ARG A 129 6.99 -8.57 -14.63
C ARG A 129 6.32 -7.33 -14.05
N LEU A 130 5.03 -7.39 -13.72
CA LEU A 130 4.32 -6.26 -13.09
C LEU A 130 4.86 -5.96 -11.69
N VAL A 131 5.19 -7.00 -10.92
CA VAL A 131 5.82 -6.86 -9.60
C VAL A 131 7.22 -6.24 -9.73
N ILE A 132 8.04 -6.69 -10.68
CA ILE A 132 9.38 -6.13 -10.93
C ILE A 132 9.28 -4.66 -11.37
N ARG A 133 8.33 -4.29 -12.24
CA ARG A 133 8.13 -2.88 -12.63
C ARG A 133 7.71 -2.03 -11.44
N LYS A 134 6.77 -2.51 -10.61
CA LYS A 134 6.27 -1.75 -9.46
C LYS A 134 7.32 -1.57 -8.36
N THR A 135 8.19 -2.56 -8.15
CA THR A 135 9.29 -2.48 -7.18
C THR A 135 10.40 -1.54 -7.65
N ASN A 136 10.77 -1.56 -8.94
CA ASN A 136 11.75 -0.62 -9.50
C ASN A 136 11.29 0.85 -9.43
N ILE A 137 9.99 1.12 -9.63
CA ILE A 137 9.46 2.50 -9.56
C ILE A 137 9.52 3.08 -8.14
N LYS A 138 9.37 2.24 -7.10
CA LYS A 138 9.44 2.70 -5.70
C LYS A 138 10.87 2.86 -5.18
N LEU A 139 11.86 2.19 -5.80
CA LEU A 139 13.25 2.27 -5.33
C LEU A 139 13.95 3.57 -5.78
N ALA A 140 13.56 4.13 -6.93
CA ALA A 140 14.13 5.37 -7.46
C ALA A 140 14.06 6.58 -6.49
N PRO A 141 12.91 6.94 -5.90
CA PRO A 141 12.84 8.12 -5.02
C PRO A 141 13.57 7.94 -3.68
N PHE A 142 13.75 6.70 -3.21
CA PHE A 142 14.47 6.44 -1.96
C PHE A 142 15.99 6.57 -2.12
N ILE A 143 16.53 6.24 -3.30
CA ILE A 143 17.95 6.41 -3.59
C ILE A 143 18.28 7.91 -3.69
N ASP A 144 17.44 8.69 -4.36
CA ASP A 144 17.65 10.14 -4.49
C ASP A 144 17.58 10.87 -3.14
N LEU A 145 16.61 10.53 -2.29
CA LEU A 145 16.48 11.14 -0.96
C LEU A 145 17.69 10.83 -0.05
N LYS A 146 18.22 9.61 -0.14
CA LYS A 146 19.38 9.19 0.66
C LYS A 146 20.66 9.88 0.17
N ILE A 147 20.81 10.08 -1.14
CA ILE A 147 21.92 10.84 -1.73
C ILE A 147 21.84 12.32 -1.31
N GLU A 148 20.66 12.93 -1.33
CA GLU A 148 20.49 14.34 -0.92
C GLU A 148 20.86 14.57 0.55
N ILE A 149 20.47 13.65 1.44
CA ILE A 149 20.82 13.71 2.87
C ILE A 149 22.34 13.56 3.07
N LEU A 150 22.99 12.68 2.31
CA LEU A 150 24.44 12.50 2.39
C LEU A 150 25.20 13.74 1.89
N ILE A 151 24.74 14.38 0.80
CA ILE A 151 25.32 15.62 0.28
C ILE A 151 25.18 16.76 1.30
N LYS A 152 23.98 16.95 1.87
CA LYS A 152 23.74 17.99 2.90
C LYS A 152 24.59 17.79 4.16
N ASN A 153 24.82 16.54 4.56
CA ASN A 153 25.66 16.24 5.72
C ASN A 153 27.15 16.41 5.44
N SER A 154 27.61 16.18 4.21
CA SER A 154 28.99 16.47 3.81
C SER A 154 29.28 17.98 3.80
N ALA A 155 28.32 18.79 3.35
CA ALA A 155 28.48 20.25 3.26
C ALA A 155 28.55 20.96 4.63
N ARG A 156 28.06 20.36 5.72
CA ARG A 156 28.15 20.93 7.08
C ARG A 156 29.47 20.65 7.79
N LYS A 157 30.30 19.76 7.25
CA LYS A 157 31.57 19.33 7.88
C LYS A 157 32.79 20.11 7.38
N ASN A 158 32.63 20.95 6.35
CA ASN A 158 33.66 21.85 5.83
C ASN A 158 33.28 23.29 6.15
#